data_AF-A0A1L1VGN4-F1
#
_entry.id   AF-A0A1L1VGN4-F1
#
_cell.length_a   1.000
_cell.length_b   1.000
_cell.length_c   1.000
_cell.angle_alpha   90.00
_cell.angle_beta   90.00
_cell.angle_gamma   90.00
#
_symmetry.space_group_name_H-M   'P 1'
#
loop_
_entity.id
_entity.type
_entity.pdbx_description
1 polymer ?
#
loop_
_entity_poly.entity_id
_entity_poly.type
_entity_poly.pdbx_seq_one_letter_code
_entity_poly.pdbx_strand_id
1 'polypeptide(L)'
;AISKVTYHTGFSYSTLSNDIAIIKLKKPIRFNKNIKPKKIATRVPKQDTKCTISGWGTWNYGDHVIHDELKAATVLISNMTQCRANYSDRVDPLTMICAGLVEGGVDSCQGDSGGPMICNGQLSGIVSWGRGCAFRYYPGVYTNAYHYRDWLKKHGVKVREAEENGSEEEENDAGEEEEEDEEEEEEM
;
A
#
# COMPACT_ATOMS: atom_id res chain seq x y z
N ALA A 1 -6.23 16.79 -17.06
CA ALA A 1 -7.55 17.28 -16.63
C ALA A 1 -8.40 16.13 -16.06
N ILE A 2 -9.12 16.39 -14.98
CA ILE A 2 -10.01 15.46 -14.27
C ILE A 2 -11.38 15.44 -14.98
N SER A 3 -11.99 14.25 -15.12
CA SER A 3 -13.33 14.06 -15.67
C SER A 3 -14.40 13.87 -14.59
N LYS A 4 -14.06 13.16 -13.51
CA LYS A 4 -14.98 12.89 -12.40
C LYS A 4 -14.19 12.67 -11.11
N VAL A 5 -14.75 13.12 -10.00
CA VAL A 5 -14.32 12.72 -8.65
C VAL A 5 -15.49 11.99 -7.98
N THR A 6 -15.22 10.84 -7.39
CA THR A 6 -16.21 10.03 -6.65
C THR A 6 -15.70 9.84 -5.24
N TYR A 7 -16.36 10.47 -4.27
CA TYR A 7 -16.05 10.33 -2.85
C TYR A 7 -16.85 9.15 -2.25
N HIS A 8 -16.34 8.53 -1.19
CA HIS A 8 -17.09 7.54 -0.45
C HIS A 8 -18.32 8.19 0.20
N THR A 9 -19.53 7.65 -0.03
CA THR A 9 -20.78 8.23 0.48
C THR A 9 -20.90 8.21 2.00
N GLY A 10 -20.17 7.31 2.64
CA GLY A 10 -20.04 7.24 4.11
C GLY A 10 -18.94 8.13 4.69
N PHE A 11 -18.32 9.03 3.91
CA PHE A 11 -17.30 9.94 4.43
C PHE A 11 -17.89 10.86 5.51
N SER A 12 -17.16 11.03 6.60
CA SER A 12 -17.56 11.85 7.74
C SER A 12 -16.47 12.87 8.08
N TYR A 13 -16.81 14.15 8.03
CA TYR A 13 -15.88 15.23 8.40
C TYR A 13 -15.55 15.25 9.91
N SER A 14 -16.43 14.72 10.76
CA SER A 14 -16.21 14.75 12.22
C SER A 14 -15.26 13.65 12.69
N THR A 15 -15.30 12.49 12.04
CA THR A 15 -14.51 11.31 12.41
C THR A 15 -13.41 10.99 11.42
N LEU A 16 -13.42 11.62 10.24
CA LEU A 16 -12.56 11.29 9.09
C LEU A 16 -12.65 9.81 8.67
N SER A 17 -13.75 9.14 9.02
CA SER A 17 -14.01 7.78 8.54
C SER A 17 -14.36 7.81 7.06
N ASN A 18 -13.96 6.76 6.34
CA ASN A 18 -14.12 6.65 4.89
C ASN A 18 -13.50 7.79 4.09
N ASP A 19 -12.34 8.28 4.53
CA ASP A 19 -11.54 9.26 3.81
C ASP A 19 -10.86 8.64 2.56
N ILE A 20 -11.65 8.45 1.51
CA ILE A 20 -11.21 7.90 0.23
C ILE A 20 -12.03 8.47 -0.93
N ALA A 21 -11.34 8.74 -2.04
CA ALA A 21 -11.96 9.17 -3.29
C ALA A 21 -11.27 8.56 -4.51
N ILE A 22 -12.03 8.45 -5.60
CA ILE A 22 -11.52 8.05 -6.93
C ILE A 22 -11.50 9.28 -7.83
N ILE A 23 -10.35 9.55 -8.43
CA ILE A 23 -10.20 10.59 -9.46
C ILE A 23 -10.10 9.91 -10.82
N LYS A 24 -11.10 10.16 -11.68
CA LYS A 24 -11.08 9.71 -13.08
C LYS A 24 -10.49 10.81 -13.96
N LEU A 25 -9.51 10.48 -14.78
CA LEU A 25 -8.91 11.41 -15.73
C LEU A 25 -9.76 11.51 -17.01
N LYS A 26 -9.68 12.65 -17.71
CA LYS A 26 -10.31 12.80 -19.04
C LYS A 26 -9.65 11.93 -20.11
N LYS A 27 -8.34 11.70 -20.00
CA LYS A 27 -7.55 10.88 -20.91
C LYS A 27 -6.79 9.82 -20.12
N PRO A 28 -6.66 8.58 -20.63
CA PRO A 28 -5.84 7.55 -19.99
C PRO A 28 -4.38 7.98 -19.83
N ILE A 29 -3.74 7.52 -18.75
CA ILE A 29 -2.29 7.68 -18.56
C ILE A 29 -1.56 6.73 -19.51
N ARG A 30 -0.52 7.22 -20.19
CA ARG A 30 0.44 6.39 -20.92
C ARG A 30 1.54 5.96 -19.97
N PHE A 31 1.60 4.67 -19.65
CA PHE A 31 2.61 4.12 -18.76
C PHE A 31 3.99 4.07 -19.41
N ASN A 32 5.04 4.20 -18.59
CA ASN A 32 6.43 4.13 -19.01
C ASN A 32 7.33 3.73 -17.82
N LYS A 33 8.65 3.86 -17.96
CA LYS A 33 9.60 3.52 -16.90
C LYS A 33 9.37 4.29 -15.57
N ASN A 34 8.88 5.53 -15.65
CA ASN A 34 8.65 6.42 -14.51
C ASN A 34 7.18 6.46 -14.05
N ILE A 35 6.23 6.01 -14.89
CA ILE A 35 4.80 6.06 -14.60
C ILE A 35 4.23 4.65 -14.64
N LYS A 36 3.93 4.10 -13.45
CA LYS A 36 3.43 2.74 -13.27
C LYS A 36 2.29 2.72 -12.24
N PRO A 37 1.26 1.88 -12.43
CA PRO A 37 0.24 1.68 -11.40
C PRO A 37 0.81 0.89 -10.22
N LYS A 38 0.24 1.08 -9.04
CA LYS A 38 0.57 0.30 -7.84
C LYS A 38 -0.56 -0.67 -7.53
N LYS A 39 -0.23 -1.91 -7.14
CA LYS A 39 -1.22 -2.89 -6.65
C LYS A 39 -1.76 -2.41 -5.31
N ILE A 40 -3.08 -2.50 -5.09
CA ILE A 40 -3.70 -2.32 -3.78
C ILE A 40 -3.36 -3.53 -2.91
N ALA A 41 -3.14 -3.30 -1.61
CA ALA A 41 -2.81 -4.36 -0.67
C ALA A 41 -3.83 -5.49 -0.71
N THR A 42 -3.35 -6.74 -0.61
CA THR A 42 -4.21 -7.95 -0.58
C THR A 42 -4.55 -8.41 0.83
N ARG A 43 -3.97 -7.75 1.84
CA ARG A 43 -4.22 -7.95 3.26
C ARG A 43 -3.82 -6.69 4.02
N VAL A 44 -4.33 -6.53 5.23
CA VAL A 44 -3.84 -5.51 6.17
C VAL A 44 -2.41 -5.89 6.59
N PRO A 45 -1.42 -4.99 6.50
CA PRO A 45 -0.06 -5.26 6.95
C PRO A 45 -0.04 -5.48 8.48
N LYS A 46 0.82 -6.39 8.95
CA LYS A 46 0.98 -6.69 10.38
C LYS A 46 1.75 -5.57 11.08
N GLN A 47 1.62 -5.50 12.41
CA GLN A 47 2.46 -4.64 13.24
C GLN A 47 3.94 -4.79 12.88
N ASP A 48 4.69 -3.70 12.98
CA ASP A 48 6.14 -3.62 12.71
C ASP A 48 6.53 -3.84 11.24
N THR A 49 5.55 -4.01 10.34
CA THR A 49 5.80 -3.99 8.89
C THR A 49 6.36 -2.62 8.51
N LYS A 50 7.51 -2.60 7.83
CA LYS A 50 8.09 -1.39 7.25
C LYS A 50 7.28 -0.94 6.05
N CYS A 51 6.93 0.34 6.06
CA CYS A 51 6.18 0.98 4.99
C CYS A 51 6.87 2.28 4.57
N THR A 52 6.80 2.60 3.29
CA THR A 52 7.31 3.86 2.74
C THR A 52 6.14 4.82 2.54
N ILE A 53 6.24 6.00 3.15
CA ILE A 53 5.39 7.15 2.83
C ILE A 53 6.16 8.11 1.95
N SER A 54 5.46 8.87 1.11
CA SER A 54 6.09 9.86 0.25
C SER A 54 5.16 11.03 -0.06
N GLY A 55 5.71 12.23 -0.11
CA GLY A 55 4.96 13.44 -0.45
C GLY A 55 5.84 14.69 -0.50
N TRP A 56 5.19 15.84 -0.63
CA TRP A 56 5.82 17.16 -0.73
C TRP A 56 5.42 18.08 0.44
N GLY A 57 4.79 17.52 1.47
CA GLY A 57 4.32 18.24 2.63
C GLY A 57 5.43 18.88 3.45
N THR A 58 5.00 19.56 4.51
CA THR A 58 5.85 20.34 5.40
C THR A 58 6.77 19.45 6.25
N TRP A 59 7.93 19.96 6.64
CA TRP A 59 8.84 19.23 7.53
C TRP A 59 8.35 19.24 8.99
N ASN A 60 7.74 20.35 9.41
CA ASN A 60 7.27 20.57 10.77
C ASN A 60 5.78 20.84 10.79
N TYR A 61 5.13 20.42 11.87
CA TYR A 61 3.73 20.74 12.11
C TYR A 61 3.52 22.26 12.23
N GLY A 62 2.55 22.79 11.50
CA GLY A 62 2.18 24.20 11.53
C GLY A 62 3.03 25.10 10.64
N ASP A 63 3.99 24.53 9.91
CA ASP A 63 4.70 25.23 8.85
C ASP A 63 3.79 25.39 7.60
N HIS A 64 4.22 26.25 6.68
CA HIS A 64 3.57 26.52 5.40
C HIS A 64 4.51 26.31 4.20
N VAL A 65 5.77 25.97 4.45
CA VAL A 65 6.76 25.69 3.41
C VAL A 65 6.65 24.24 2.96
N ILE A 66 6.25 24.04 1.70
CA ILE A 66 6.26 22.75 1.01
C ILE A 66 7.56 22.57 0.23
N HIS A 67 7.91 21.32 -0.07
CA HIS A 67 9.14 21.00 -0.79
C HIS A 67 8.92 20.95 -2.30
N ASP A 68 9.94 21.29 -3.09
CA ASP A 68 9.91 21.16 -4.56
C ASP A 68 10.19 19.72 -5.01
N GLU A 69 10.95 18.98 -4.21
CA GLU A 69 11.31 17.59 -4.48
C GLU A 69 10.49 16.63 -3.62
N LEU A 70 10.13 15.49 -4.22
CA LEU A 70 9.46 14.42 -3.49
C LEU A 70 10.34 13.91 -2.36
N LYS A 71 9.80 13.87 -1.14
CA LYS A 71 10.46 13.24 0.00
C LYS A 71 9.81 11.88 0.26
N ALA A 72 10.59 11.00 0.87
CA ALA A 72 10.13 9.69 1.29
C ALA A 72 10.74 9.31 2.64
N ALA A 73 9.96 8.62 3.46
CA ALA A 73 10.38 8.16 4.77
C ALA A 73 9.85 6.77 5.06
N THR A 74 10.52 6.06 5.98
CA THR A 74 10.07 4.74 6.44
C THR A 74 9.36 4.88 7.77
N VAL A 75 8.14 4.34 7.84
CA VAL A 75 7.35 4.20 9.06
C VAL A 75 7.09 2.73 9.34
N LEU A 76 6.68 2.41 10.57
CA LEU A 76 6.29 1.06 10.98
C LEU A 76 4.80 1.03 11.25
N ILE A 77 4.12 -0.05 10.84
CA ILE A 77 2.72 -0.27 11.25
C ILE A 77 2.66 -0.34 12.77
N SER A 78 1.87 0.54 13.37
CA SER A 78 1.76 0.66 14.82
C SER A 78 0.82 -0.39 15.39
N ASN A 79 0.94 -0.64 16.70
CA ASN A 79 -0.04 -1.45 17.42
C ASN A 79 -1.42 -0.76 17.41
N MET A 80 -2.43 -1.41 16.82
CA MET A 80 -3.77 -0.82 16.66
C MET A 80 -4.42 -0.48 18.00
N THR A 81 -4.27 -1.33 19.02
CA THR A 81 -4.85 -1.09 20.36
C THR A 81 -4.26 0.15 21.01
N GLN A 82 -2.92 0.30 20.97
CA GLN A 82 -2.25 1.48 21.50
C GLN A 82 -2.60 2.74 20.71
N CYS A 83 -2.63 2.66 19.37
CA CYS A 83 -3.02 3.79 18.55
C CYS A 83 -4.43 4.30 18.91
N ARG A 84 -5.40 3.40 19.03
CA ARG A 84 -6.76 3.75 19.46
C ARG A 84 -6.79 4.38 20.84
N ALA A 85 -6.07 3.81 21.80
CA ALA A 85 -5.98 4.36 23.15
C ALA A 85 -5.43 5.80 23.14
N ASN A 86 -4.35 6.04 22.38
CA ASN A 86 -3.74 7.37 22.27
C ASN A 86 -4.66 8.40 21.61
N TYR A 87 -5.49 7.96 20.66
CA TYR A 87 -6.49 8.79 19.97
C TYR A 87 -7.90 8.75 20.60
N SER A 88 -8.03 8.29 21.84
CA SER A 88 -9.32 8.22 22.56
C SER A 88 -10.43 7.53 21.75
N ASP A 89 -10.10 6.39 21.15
CA ASP A 89 -10.99 5.53 20.35
C ASP A 89 -11.57 6.16 19.06
N ARG A 90 -11.01 7.29 18.59
CA ARG A 90 -11.43 7.90 17.31
C ARG A 90 -10.94 7.13 16.08
N VAL A 91 -9.97 6.23 16.24
CA VAL A 91 -9.44 5.40 15.17
C VAL A 91 -10.31 4.16 14.99
N ASP A 92 -10.97 4.06 13.84
CA ASP A 92 -11.74 2.87 13.47
C ASP A 92 -10.79 1.80 12.88
N PRO A 93 -10.65 0.62 13.52
CA PRO A 93 -9.71 -0.40 13.09
C PRO A 93 -10.08 -1.08 11.76
N LEU A 94 -11.31 -0.91 11.26
CA LEU A 94 -11.72 -1.44 9.96
C LEU A 94 -11.28 -0.50 8.85
N THR A 95 -11.59 0.79 9.00
CA THR A 95 -11.42 1.81 7.95
C THR A 95 -10.07 2.52 8.00
N MET A 96 -9.33 2.40 9.10
CA MET A 96 -8.06 3.11 9.33
C MET A 96 -6.92 2.16 9.73
N ILE A 97 -5.69 2.61 9.47
CA ILE A 97 -4.43 1.98 9.87
C ILE A 97 -3.54 3.05 10.49
N CYS A 98 -2.80 2.71 11.55
CA CYS A 98 -1.81 3.61 12.13
C CYS A 98 -0.39 3.19 11.74
N ALA A 99 0.46 4.17 11.43
CA ALA A 99 1.87 3.93 11.18
C ALA A 99 2.73 5.10 11.66
N GLY A 100 3.87 4.77 12.25
CA GLY A 100 4.78 5.73 12.87
C GLY A 100 5.62 5.07 13.93
N LEU A 101 6.56 5.84 14.47
CA LEU A 101 7.44 5.42 15.57
C LEU A 101 6.86 5.90 16.90
N VAL A 102 6.97 5.08 17.96
CA VAL A 102 6.42 5.43 19.29
C VAL A 102 7.10 6.66 19.86
N GLU A 103 8.40 6.78 19.62
CA GLU A 103 9.25 7.92 19.96
C GLU A 103 8.94 9.19 19.16
N GLY A 104 8.19 9.08 18.05
CA GLY A 104 7.96 10.16 17.09
C GLY A 104 9.13 10.31 16.09
N GLY A 105 9.34 11.52 15.60
CA GLY A 105 10.46 11.88 14.72
C GLY A 105 10.27 11.58 13.22
N VAL A 106 9.44 10.60 12.83
CA VAL A 106 9.14 10.29 11.42
C VAL A 106 7.63 10.16 11.20
N ASP A 107 7.08 10.96 10.30
CA ASP A 107 5.65 10.99 9.96
C ASP A 107 5.39 11.70 8.62
N SER A 108 4.16 11.57 8.11
CA SER A 108 3.59 12.48 7.12
C SER A 108 3.09 13.77 7.77
N CYS A 109 2.97 14.86 7.02
CA CYS A 109 2.58 16.15 7.57
C CYS A 109 1.63 16.96 6.66
N GLN A 110 1.40 18.24 6.97
CA GLN A 110 0.53 19.10 6.17
C GLN A 110 0.98 19.11 4.70
N GLY A 111 0.05 18.84 3.78
CA GLY A 111 0.33 18.76 2.34
C GLY A 111 0.59 17.35 1.82
N ASP A 112 0.79 16.36 2.69
CA ASP A 112 0.95 14.95 2.27
C ASP A 112 -0.39 14.20 2.14
N SER A 113 -1.51 14.79 2.56
CA SER A 113 -2.84 14.17 2.52
C SER A 113 -3.20 13.63 1.13
N GLY A 114 -3.72 12.40 1.09
CA GLY A 114 -3.95 11.65 -0.16
C GLY A 114 -2.70 10.93 -0.69
N GLY A 115 -1.52 11.16 -0.11
CA GLY A 115 -0.28 10.49 -0.43
C GLY A 115 -0.29 9.00 -0.07
N PRO A 116 0.55 8.17 -0.73
CA PRO A 116 0.55 6.74 -0.52
C PRO A 116 1.37 6.32 0.71
N MET A 117 0.88 5.32 1.43
CA MET A 117 1.69 4.46 2.29
C MET A 117 1.84 3.08 1.63
N ILE A 118 3.07 2.72 1.27
CA ILE A 118 3.42 1.49 0.56
C ILE A 118 4.06 0.49 1.51
N CYS A 119 3.42 -0.64 1.75
CA CYS A 119 3.99 -1.74 2.55
C CYS A 119 4.15 -2.97 1.66
N ASN A 120 5.28 -3.68 1.73
CA ASN A 120 5.55 -4.87 0.92
C ASN A 120 5.27 -4.67 -0.59
N GLY A 121 5.57 -3.48 -1.10
CA GLY A 121 5.36 -3.14 -2.51
C GLY A 121 3.89 -2.94 -2.94
N GLN A 122 2.94 -2.86 -2.01
CA GLN A 122 1.51 -2.63 -2.27
C GLN A 122 1.02 -1.34 -1.58
N LEU A 123 0.00 -0.70 -2.15
CA LEU A 123 -0.68 0.43 -1.53
C LEU A 123 -1.52 -0.08 -0.36
N SER A 124 -1.05 0.16 0.86
CA SER A 124 -1.67 -0.32 2.09
C SER A 124 -2.44 0.79 2.81
N GLY A 125 -2.02 2.05 2.67
CA GLY A 125 -2.77 3.17 3.22
C GLY A 125 -2.67 4.44 2.40
N ILE A 126 -3.53 5.39 2.76
CA ILE A 126 -3.59 6.74 2.19
C ILE A 126 -3.45 7.73 3.35
N VAL A 127 -2.50 8.66 3.26
CA VAL A 127 -2.29 9.69 4.30
C VAL A 127 -3.59 10.45 4.53
N SER A 128 -4.08 10.50 5.76
CA SER A 128 -5.36 11.13 6.11
C SER A 128 -5.19 12.17 7.22
N TRP A 129 -4.85 11.75 8.43
CA TRP A 129 -4.79 12.65 9.59
C TRP A 129 -3.83 12.16 10.69
N GLY A 130 -3.62 13.01 11.69
CA GLY A 130 -2.81 12.70 12.87
C GLY A 130 -2.86 13.84 13.88
N ARG A 131 -2.33 13.63 15.09
CA ARG A 131 -2.13 14.71 16.06
C ARG A 131 -0.71 15.27 15.93
N GLY A 132 -0.60 16.47 15.39
CA GLY A 132 0.71 17.03 15.05
C GLY A 132 1.32 16.30 13.85
N CYS A 133 2.64 16.41 13.71
CA CYS A 133 3.44 15.57 12.82
C CYS A 133 4.60 15.02 13.64
N ALA A 134 4.81 13.71 13.57
CA ALA A 134 5.96 13.06 14.23
C ALA A 134 5.99 13.25 15.76
N PHE A 135 4.82 13.46 16.37
CA PHE A 135 4.70 13.57 17.83
C PHE A 135 4.81 12.20 18.49
N ARG A 136 5.53 12.16 19.62
CA ARG A 136 5.65 10.96 20.45
C ARG A 136 4.25 10.42 20.81
N TYR A 137 4.08 9.11 20.71
CA TYR A 137 2.83 8.37 20.94
C TYR A 137 1.69 8.62 19.94
N TYR A 138 1.82 9.57 19.01
CA TYR A 138 0.77 9.91 18.05
C TYR A 138 1.23 9.55 16.63
N PRO A 139 1.17 8.26 16.24
CA PRO A 139 1.47 7.87 14.87
C PRO A 139 0.46 8.49 13.90
N GLY A 140 0.87 8.66 12.64
CA GLY A 140 -0.05 9.04 11.57
C GLY A 140 -1.17 8.01 11.39
N VAL A 141 -2.35 8.50 11.02
CA VAL A 141 -3.53 7.70 10.72
C VAL A 141 -3.82 7.76 9.22
N TYR A 142 -3.94 6.57 8.65
CA TYR A 142 -4.06 6.36 7.22
C TYR A 142 -5.37 5.64 6.92
N THR A 143 -6.00 5.94 5.80
CA THR A 143 -7.14 5.14 5.31
C THR A 143 -6.68 3.75 4.94
N ASN A 144 -7.37 2.70 5.42
CA ASN A 144 -7.07 1.31 5.13
C ASN A 144 -7.41 0.94 3.67
N ALA A 145 -6.42 0.95 2.78
CA ALA A 145 -6.66 0.71 1.35
C ALA A 145 -7.19 -0.70 1.05
N TYR A 146 -6.84 -1.70 1.88
CA TYR A 146 -7.36 -3.07 1.74
C TYR A 146 -8.87 -3.13 2.00
N HIS A 147 -9.37 -2.42 3.02
CA HIS A 147 -10.78 -2.39 3.36
C HIS A 147 -11.67 -1.92 2.19
N TYR A 148 -11.18 -0.97 1.38
CA TYR A 148 -11.95 -0.39 0.28
C TYR A 148 -11.83 -1.13 -1.05
N ARG A 149 -11.22 -2.32 -1.12
CA ARG A 149 -11.06 -3.07 -2.39
C ARG A 149 -12.38 -3.27 -3.12
N ASP A 150 -13.44 -3.68 -2.42
CA ASP A 150 -14.74 -3.94 -3.04
C ASP A 150 -15.45 -2.66 -3.46
N TRP A 151 -15.33 -1.60 -2.65
CA TRP A 151 -15.82 -0.28 -3.02
C TRP A 151 -15.12 0.25 -4.29
N LEU A 152 -13.80 0.07 -4.40
CA LEU A 152 -13.00 0.44 -5.56
C LEU A 152 -13.46 -0.37 -6.81
N LYS A 153 -13.63 -1.69 -6.69
CA LYS A 153 -14.14 -2.55 -7.76
C LYS A 153 -15.52 -2.12 -8.25
N LYS A 154 -16.45 -1.85 -7.32
CA LYS A 154 -17.81 -1.37 -7.62
C LYS A 154 -17.81 -0.07 -8.43
N HIS A 155 -16.77 0.75 -8.27
CA HIS A 155 -16.59 2.00 -9.02
C HIS A 155 -15.66 1.87 -10.23
N GLY A 156 -15.37 0.65 -10.68
CA GLY A 156 -14.65 0.37 -11.92
C GLY A 156 -13.12 0.45 -11.80
N VAL A 157 -12.56 0.45 -10.59
CA VAL A 157 -11.12 0.35 -10.38
C VAL A 157 -10.70 -1.11 -10.52
N LYS A 158 -9.70 -1.38 -11.36
CA LYS A 158 -9.12 -2.72 -11.51
C LYS A 158 -8.25 -3.05 -10.30
N VAL A 159 -8.79 -3.84 -9.38
CA VAL A 159 -8.06 -4.38 -8.22
C VAL A 159 -7.61 -5.81 -8.56
N ARG A 160 -6.30 -6.07 -8.58
CA ARG A 160 -5.77 -7.43 -8.80
C ARG A 160 -5.91 -8.25 -7.50
N GLU A 161 -6.33 -9.50 -7.63
CA GLU A 161 -6.33 -10.44 -6.51
C GLU A 161 -4.90 -10.85 -6.11
N ALA A 162 -4.77 -11.44 -4.92
CA ALA A 162 -3.55 -12.17 -4.59
C ALA A 162 -3.46 -13.36 -5.56
N GLU A 163 -2.29 -13.57 -6.16
CA GLU A 163 -2.00 -14.84 -6.80
C GLU A 163 -1.94 -15.87 -5.66
N GLU A 164 -2.94 -16.77 -5.61
CA GLU A 164 -2.83 -18.00 -4.83
C GLU A 164 -1.72 -18.81 -5.50
N ASN A 165 -0.69 -19.21 -4.74
CA ASN A 165 0.46 -19.93 -5.24
C ASN A 165 0.01 -21.15 -6.06
N GLY A 166 0.23 -21.14 -7.36
CA GLY A 166 0.33 -22.35 -8.16
C GLY A 166 1.64 -23.03 -7.78
N SER A 167 1.54 -24.18 -7.12
CA SER A 167 2.59 -25.18 -7.09
C SER A 167 2.75 -25.72 -8.51
N GLU A 168 3.75 -25.24 -9.24
CA GLU A 168 4.29 -26.00 -10.36
C GLU A 168 5.27 -27.01 -9.75
N GLU A 169 4.78 -28.23 -9.55
CA GLU A 169 5.63 -29.41 -9.44
C GLU A 169 6.28 -29.60 -10.82
N GLU A 170 7.60 -29.50 -10.90
CA GLU A 170 8.36 -29.93 -12.06
C GLU A 170 8.25 -31.47 -12.14
N GLU A 171 7.30 -31.96 -12.93
CA GLU A 171 7.31 -33.33 -13.45
C GLU A 171 8.50 -33.46 -14.41
N ASN A 172 9.58 -34.07 -13.94
CA ASN A 172 10.63 -34.59 -14.82
C ASN A 172 10.10 -35.86 -15.49
N ASP A 173 9.62 -35.71 -16.70
CA ASP A 173 9.37 -36.80 -17.65
C ASP A 173 10.71 -37.29 -18.20
N ALA A 174 11.24 -38.36 -17.59
CA ALA A 174 12.33 -39.15 -18.15
C ALA A 174 11.72 -40.47 -18.64
N GLY A 175 11.18 -40.41 -19.86
CA GLY A 175 10.81 -41.59 -20.65
C GLY A 175 12.06 -42.23 -21.27
N GLU A 176 12.11 -43.55 -21.12
CA GLU A 176 13.13 -44.51 -21.53
C GLU A 176 13.32 -44.59 -23.06
N GLU A 177 14.57 -44.83 -23.50
CA GLU A 177 14.85 -45.66 -24.68
C GLU A 177 15.96 -46.65 -24.28
N GLU A 178 15.56 -47.91 -24.06
CA GLU A 178 16.40 -49.11 -24.14
C GLU A 178 16.24 -49.72 -25.55
N GLU A 179 17.35 -50.24 -26.11
CA GLU A 179 17.51 -51.50 -26.89
C GLU A 179 18.96 -51.50 -27.42
N GLU A 180 19.86 -52.35 -26.91
CA GLU A 180 20.20 -53.72 -27.39
C GLU A 180 20.73 -53.69 -28.85
N ASP A 181 21.76 -54.39 -29.30
CA ASP A 181 22.87 -55.20 -28.81
C ASP A 181 23.77 -55.44 -30.06
N GLU A 182 24.95 -56.02 -29.85
CA GLU A 182 25.69 -56.94 -30.76
C GLU A 182 27.18 -56.60 -30.98
N GLU A 183 27.98 -57.54 -30.46
CA GLU A 183 29.34 -57.99 -30.75
C GLU A 183 29.57 -58.11 -32.28
N GLU A 184 30.74 -58.26 -32.91
CA GLU A 184 32.14 -58.57 -32.61
C GLU A 184 32.89 -58.34 -33.95
N GLU A 185 34.21 -58.09 -33.95
CA GLU A 185 35.20 -58.70 -34.87
C GLU A 185 36.56 -58.00 -34.74
N GLU A 186 37.49 -58.68 -34.06
CA GLU A 186 38.92 -58.63 -34.34
C GLU A 186 39.22 -59.54 -35.55
N GLU A 187 40.09 -59.10 -36.46
CA GLU A 187 41.06 -59.84 -37.31
C GLU A 187 41.54 -58.80 -38.38
N MET A 188 42.77 -58.66 -38.84
CA MET A 188 43.92 -59.57 -39.03
C MET A 188 43.60 -60.98 -39.51
#